data_AF-A0AAV9M069-F1
#
_entry.id   AF-A0AAV9M069-F1
#
_cell.length_a   1.000
_cell.length_b   1.000
_cell.length_c   1.000
_cell.angle_alpha   90.00
_cell.angle_beta   90.00
_cell.angle_gamma   90.00
#
_symmetry.space_group_name_H-M   'P 1'
#
loop_
_entity.id
_entity.type
_entity.pdbx_description
1 polymer ?
#
loop_
_entity_poly.entity_id
_entity_poly.type
_entity_poly.pdbx_seq_one_letter_code
_entity_poly.pdbx_strand_id
1 'polypeptide(L)'
;MGLFQIHLAKCWHLEFLDLCYNNLVGEIPKSLKALVSLKYLNFSFNKLIGEIPIGGPFLNATGQSFLSNDALCGDAKFNVTTCNICQTNVSPLKGHERISYYKIEQAIEGFNETNLLGNGSFCKVYKGILKDGTLFAAKVFNVQLESALRSFDIECEILRNLHHRNLTKVITNFSNLDFKALVLEYMPNGTLDK
;
A
#
# COMPACT_ATOMS: atom_id res chain seq x y z
N MET A 1 10.02 11.35 -11.20
CA MET A 1 8.80 10.53 -11.13
C MET A 1 8.51 10.27 -9.66
N GLY A 2 7.77 11.18 -9.01
CA GLY A 2 7.43 11.06 -7.60
C GLY A 2 6.08 10.38 -7.50
N LEU A 3 6.08 9.12 -7.09
CA LEU A 3 4.84 8.36 -6.86
C LEU A 3 4.31 8.75 -5.49
N PHE A 4 3.03 9.14 -5.48
CA PHE A 4 2.23 9.15 -4.28
C PHE A 4 2.22 7.73 -3.78
N GLN A 5 2.93 7.50 -2.69
CA GLN A 5 2.20 7.16 -1.50
C GLN A 5 3.10 7.44 -0.26
N ILE A 6 2.56 8.25 0.66
CA ILE A 6 3.18 8.53 1.96
C ILE A 6 2.29 7.91 3.04
N HIS A 7 2.95 7.08 3.83
CA HIS A 7 2.48 6.26 4.93
C HIS A 7 2.01 7.04 6.11
N LEU A 8 0.70 7.22 6.19
CA LEU A 8 0.13 7.93 7.32
C LEU A 8 -0.97 7.12 7.96
N ALA A 9 -1.41 6.04 7.31
CA ALA A 9 -2.51 5.19 7.73
C ALA A 9 -2.21 4.35 8.99
N LYS A 10 -0.99 4.37 9.56
CA LYS A 10 -0.64 3.60 10.77
C LYS A 10 0.10 4.34 11.89
N CYS A 11 0.23 5.66 11.82
CA CYS A 11 0.61 6.43 12.99
C CYS A 11 -0.67 6.80 13.75
N TRP A 12 -1.06 5.97 14.72
CA TRP A 12 -2.19 6.25 15.64
C TRP A 12 -2.03 7.56 16.43
N HIS A 13 -0.86 8.21 16.33
CA HIS A 13 -0.52 9.52 16.91
C HIS A 13 -0.10 10.56 15.86
N LEU A 14 -0.35 10.32 14.57
CA LEU A 14 -0.04 11.32 13.56
C LEU A 14 -1.01 12.48 13.71
N GLU A 15 -0.49 13.61 14.18
CA GLU A 15 -1.28 14.83 14.33
C GLU A 15 -1.09 15.79 13.14
N PHE A 16 0.01 15.66 12.41
CA PHE A 16 0.39 16.58 11.34
C PHE A 16 0.80 15.84 10.08
N LEU A 17 0.16 16.20 8.97
CA LEU A 17 0.44 15.68 7.64
C LEU A 17 0.57 16.83 6.65
N ASP A 18 1.77 17.06 6.12
CA ASP A 18 2.00 17.99 5.02
C ASP A 18 2.68 17.31 3.84
N LEU A 19 1.97 17.22 2.71
CA LEU A 19 2.47 16.73 1.42
C LEU A 19 2.34 17.80 0.33
N CYS A 20 2.28 19.09 0.70
CA CYS A 20 2.15 20.13 -0.31
C CYS A 20 3.37 20.18 -1.24
N TYR A 21 3.19 20.72 -2.45
CA TYR A 21 4.24 20.94 -3.44
C TYR A 21 4.98 19.66 -3.89
N ASN A 22 4.23 18.61 -4.21
CA ASN A 22 4.81 17.40 -4.79
C ASN A 22 4.21 17.09 -6.17
N ASN A 23 4.70 16.04 -6.83
CA ASN A 23 4.26 15.61 -8.18
C ASN A 23 3.31 14.40 -8.14
N LEU A 24 2.56 14.38 -7.07
CA LEU A 24 1.71 13.34 -6.57
C LEU A 24 0.44 13.19 -7.42
N VAL A 25 0.15 11.96 -7.87
CA VAL A 25 -0.98 11.62 -8.77
C VAL A 25 -1.86 10.52 -8.17
N GLY A 26 -3.10 10.41 -8.65
CA GLY A 26 -4.07 9.38 -8.22
C GLY A 26 -5.11 9.91 -7.24
N GLU A 27 -5.94 9.02 -6.70
CA GLU A 27 -6.99 9.37 -5.73
C GLU A 27 -6.47 9.49 -4.31
N ILE A 28 -7.11 10.35 -3.49
CA ILE A 28 -6.85 10.41 -2.05
C ILE A 28 -7.39 9.13 -1.38
N PRO A 29 -6.56 8.33 -0.69
CA PRO A 29 -7.01 7.07 -0.13
C PRO A 29 -8.08 7.23 0.95
N LYS A 30 -9.22 6.55 0.79
CA LYS A 30 -10.33 6.55 1.77
C LYS A 30 -9.93 6.02 3.15
N SER A 31 -8.81 5.28 3.25
CA SER A 31 -8.25 4.79 4.52
C SER A 31 -7.73 5.91 5.42
N LEU A 32 -7.41 7.09 4.88
CA LEU A 32 -6.97 8.25 5.68
C LEU A 32 -8.05 8.73 6.67
N LYS A 33 -9.32 8.35 6.45
CA LYS A 33 -10.41 8.60 7.40
C LYS A 33 -10.21 7.93 8.76
N ALA A 34 -9.41 6.86 8.82
CA ALA A 34 -9.13 6.14 10.07
C ALA A 34 -8.14 6.88 10.98
N LEU A 35 -7.50 7.96 10.52
CA LEU A 35 -6.52 8.74 11.28
C LEU A 35 -7.20 9.76 12.19
N VAL A 36 -7.82 9.24 13.25
CA VAL A 36 -8.60 10.04 14.21
C VAL A 36 -7.77 11.06 14.97
N SER A 37 -6.45 10.85 15.10
CA SER A 37 -5.53 11.76 15.79
C SER A 37 -5.02 12.90 14.89
N LEU A 38 -5.32 12.87 13.58
CA LEU A 38 -4.78 13.84 12.61
C LEU A 38 -5.51 15.18 12.71
N LYS A 39 -4.76 16.21 13.12
CA LYS A 39 -5.26 17.57 13.37
C LYS A 39 -4.98 18.51 12.20
N TYR A 40 -3.90 18.29 11.47
CA TYR A 40 -3.50 19.08 10.32
C TYR A 40 -3.25 18.19 9.10
N LEU A 41 -3.82 18.60 7.96
CA LEU A 41 -3.56 17.96 6.67
C LEU A 41 -3.40 19.01 5.56
N ASN A 42 -2.40 18.82 4.70
CA ASN A 42 -2.17 19.66 3.53
C ASN A 42 -1.70 18.81 2.33
N PHE A 43 -2.49 18.82 1.26
CA PHE A 43 -2.23 18.16 -0.02
C PHE A 43 -2.19 19.15 -1.19
N SER A 44 -2.06 20.45 -0.92
CA SER A 44 -2.05 21.48 -1.96
C SER A 44 -0.87 21.34 -2.92
N PHE A 45 -1.01 21.88 -4.14
CA PHE A 45 0.04 21.87 -5.17
C PHE A 45 0.51 20.46 -5.53
N ASN A 46 -0.43 19.62 -5.94
CA ASN A 46 -0.19 18.26 -6.42
C ASN A 46 -0.97 18.03 -7.73
N LYS A 47 -1.12 16.77 -8.16
CA LYS A 47 -1.90 16.37 -9.36
C LYS A 47 -2.91 15.28 -8.98
N LEU A 48 -3.50 15.41 -7.80
CA LEU A 48 -4.50 14.49 -7.28
C LEU A 48 -5.80 14.59 -8.08
N ILE A 49 -6.50 13.46 -8.18
CA ILE A 49 -7.75 13.32 -8.94
C ILE A 49 -8.85 12.70 -8.08
N GLY A 50 -10.11 12.87 -8.48
CA GLY A 50 -11.25 12.17 -7.88
C GLY A 50 -11.85 12.86 -6.66
N GLU A 51 -12.69 12.12 -5.92
CA GLU A 51 -13.47 12.67 -4.81
C GLU A 51 -12.63 12.82 -3.53
N ILE A 52 -12.70 13.99 -2.88
CA ILE A 52 -12.14 14.20 -1.54
C ILE A 52 -12.94 13.37 -0.51
N PRO A 53 -12.29 12.50 0.29
CA PRO A 53 -13.00 11.67 1.26
C PRO A 53 -13.78 12.48 2.31
N ILE A 54 -15.00 12.03 2.60
CA ILE A 54 -15.87 12.62 3.62
C ILE A 54 -15.65 11.92 4.97
N GLY A 55 -15.47 12.70 6.04
CA GLY A 55 -15.33 12.21 7.42
C GLY A 55 -13.89 12.15 7.92
N GLY A 56 -13.70 11.77 9.19
CA GLY A 56 -12.38 11.71 9.82
C GLY A 56 -11.65 13.07 9.81
N PRO A 57 -10.33 13.12 9.55
CA PRO A 57 -9.58 14.39 9.58
C PRO A 57 -9.99 15.38 8.48
N PHE A 58 -10.67 14.93 7.43
CA PHE A 58 -11.20 15.80 6.36
C PHE A 58 -12.37 16.68 6.84
N LEU A 59 -12.95 16.40 8.01
CA LEU A 59 -13.92 17.29 8.64
C LEU A 59 -13.29 18.63 9.04
N ASN A 60 -12.03 18.60 9.52
CA ASN A 60 -11.29 19.76 9.99
C ASN A 60 -10.42 20.41 8.89
N ALA A 61 -10.36 19.81 7.70
CA ALA A 61 -9.60 20.35 6.58
C ALA A 61 -10.30 21.54 5.93
N THR A 62 -9.50 22.43 5.35
CA THR A 62 -9.98 23.62 4.62
C THR A 62 -9.74 23.45 3.12
N GLY A 63 -10.36 24.29 2.28
CA GLY A 63 -10.06 24.30 0.84
C GLY A 63 -8.59 24.55 0.53
N GLN A 64 -7.86 25.26 1.40
CA GLN A 64 -6.42 25.48 1.24
C GLN A 64 -5.63 24.16 1.25
N SER A 65 -6.10 23.16 1.99
CA SER A 65 -5.48 21.83 2.05
C SER A 65 -5.51 21.09 0.71
N PHE A 66 -6.31 21.53 -0.27
CA PHE A 66 -6.48 20.87 -1.57
C PHE A 66 -6.18 21.79 -2.76
N LEU A 67 -5.73 23.02 -2.51
CA LEU A 67 -5.47 24.02 -3.54
C LEU A 67 -4.56 23.48 -4.65
N SER A 68 -4.78 23.91 -5.90
CA SER A 68 -3.94 23.52 -7.05
C SER A 68 -3.94 22.00 -7.31
N ASN A 69 -5.10 21.36 -7.20
CA ASN A 69 -5.39 20.00 -7.66
C ASN A 69 -6.67 20.02 -8.50
N ASP A 70 -6.57 20.47 -9.76
CA ASP A 70 -7.72 20.86 -10.59
C ASP A 70 -8.73 19.74 -10.87
N ALA A 71 -8.32 18.48 -10.74
CA ALA A 71 -9.14 17.30 -10.98
C ALA A 71 -9.76 16.70 -9.71
N LEU A 72 -9.60 17.35 -8.54
CA LEU A 72 -10.35 17.00 -7.34
C LEU A 72 -11.77 17.55 -7.41
N CYS A 73 -12.71 16.75 -6.91
CA CYS A 73 -14.10 17.15 -6.73
C CYS A 73 -14.59 16.76 -5.33
N GLY A 74 -15.72 17.31 -4.88
CA GLY A 74 -16.31 16.93 -3.60
C GLY A 74 -17.16 18.04 -2.99
N ASP A 75 -17.12 18.11 -1.66
CA ASP A 75 -17.85 19.12 -0.89
C ASP A 75 -17.40 20.54 -1.27
N ALA A 76 -18.36 21.42 -1.52
CA ALA A 76 -18.12 22.81 -1.90
C ALA A 76 -17.29 23.58 -0.84
N LYS A 77 -17.28 23.13 0.43
CA LYS A 77 -16.44 23.71 1.49
C LYS A 77 -14.94 23.69 1.17
N PHE A 78 -14.52 22.81 0.27
CA PHE A 78 -13.12 22.70 -0.15
C PHE A 78 -12.77 23.59 -1.35
N ASN A 79 -13.69 24.42 -1.85
CA ASN A 79 -13.52 25.23 -3.06
C ASN A 79 -13.18 24.39 -4.31
N VAL A 80 -13.68 23.15 -4.35
CA VAL A 80 -13.60 22.26 -5.51
C VAL A 80 -14.96 22.19 -6.19
N THR A 81 -14.96 21.71 -7.44
CA THR A 81 -16.21 21.43 -8.14
C THR A 81 -16.95 20.28 -7.46
N THR A 82 -18.28 20.31 -7.48
CA THR A 82 -19.08 19.17 -7.04
C THR A 82 -18.83 18.00 -7.97
N CYS A 83 -18.66 16.80 -7.41
CA CYS A 83 -18.51 15.60 -8.23
C CYS A 83 -19.78 15.38 -9.04
N ASN A 84 -19.71 15.62 -10.35
CA ASN A 84 -20.75 15.14 -11.26
C ASN A 84 -20.60 13.62 -11.30
N ILE A 85 -21.63 12.91 -10.82
CA ILE A 85 -21.72 11.46 -11.00
C ILE A 85 -21.79 11.21 -12.51
N CYS A 86 -20.63 11.05 -13.13
CA CYS A 86 -20.57 10.53 -14.48
C CYS A 86 -20.84 9.04 -14.35
N GLN A 87 -21.99 8.60 -14.86
CA GLN A 87 -22.27 7.21 -15.16
C GLN A 87 -21.21 6.72 -16.14
N THR A 88 -20.06 6.28 -15.64
CA THR A 88 -19.15 5.46 -16.42
C THR A 88 -19.56 4.03 -16.14
N ASN A 89 -20.16 3.41 -17.15
CA ASN A 89 -20.25 1.96 -17.28
C ASN A 89 -19.01 1.34 -16.64
N VAL A 90 -19.22 0.57 -15.57
CA VAL A 90 -18.20 -0.29 -15.01
C VAL A 90 -17.91 -1.33 -16.09
N SER A 91 -17.05 -1.01 -17.05
CA SER A 91 -16.28 -2.05 -17.71
C SER A 91 -15.57 -2.78 -16.57
N PRO A 92 -15.77 -4.10 -16.39
CA PRO A 92 -15.07 -4.83 -15.35
C PRO A 92 -13.59 -4.52 -15.52
N LEU A 93 -12.99 -3.87 -14.51
CA LEU A 93 -11.54 -3.85 -14.34
C LEU A 93 -11.11 -5.29 -14.61
N LYS A 94 -10.30 -5.50 -15.65
CA LYS A 94 -9.70 -6.81 -15.94
C LYS A 94 -9.01 -7.23 -14.65
N GLY A 95 -9.67 -8.10 -13.89
CA GLY A 95 -9.21 -8.47 -12.58
C GLY A 95 -7.87 -9.17 -12.77
N HIS A 96 -6.80 -8.63 -12.19
CA HIS A 96 -5.62 -9.44 -11.96
C HIS A 96 -6.09 -10.66 -11.14
N GLU A 97 -5.88 -11.85 -11.67
CA GLU A 97 -6.23 -13.10 -10.99
C GLU A 97 -5.57 -13.10 -9.61
N ARG A 98 -6.37 -12.94 -8.55
CA ARG A 98 -5.84 -12.92 -7.17
C ARG A 98 -5.25 -14.29 -6.87
N ILE A 99 -3.94 -14.33 -6.62
CA ILE A 99 -3.27 -15.54 -6.14
C ILE A 99 -3.78 -15.84 -4.73
N SER A 100 -4.36 -17.03 -4.53
CA SER A 100 -4.87 -17.45 -3.23
C SER A 100 -3.76 -17.98 -2.31
N TYR A 101 -4.01 -17.99 -1.00
CA TYR A 101 -3.12 -18.59 0.01
C TYR A 101 -2.70 -20.00 -0.37
N TYR A 102 -3.66 -20.83 -0.78
CA TYR A 102 -3.43 -22.24 -1.12
C TYR A 102 -2.51 -22.42 -2.34
N LYS A 103 -2.59 -21.50 -3.33
CA LYS A 103 -1.65 -21.51 -4.47
C LYS A 103 -0.21 -21.23 -4.01
N ILE A 104 -0.03 -20.33 -3.04
CA ILE A 104 1.31 -20.01 -2.50
C ILE A 104 1.83 -21.13 -1.62
N GLU A 105 1.01 -21.70 -0.75
CA GLU A 105 1.37 -22.82 0.12
C GLU A 105 1.85 -24.04 -0.69
N GLN A 106 1.15 -24.38 -1.77
CA GLN A 106 1.60 -25.42 -2.71
C GLN A 106 2.93 -25.06 -3.39
N ALA A 107 3.08 -23.80 -3.80
CA ALA A 107 4.24 -23.31 -4.54
C ALA A 107 5.55 -23.21 -3.71
N ILE A 108 5.44 -23.28 -2.38
CA ILE A 108 6.59 -23.33 -1.45
C ILE A 108 6.67 -24.68 -0.72
N GLU A 109 5.99 -25.70 -1.24
CA GLU A 109 5.97 -27.06 -0.70
C GLU A 109 5.62 -27.12 0.80
N GLY A 110 4.64 -26.33 1.23
CA GLY A 110 4.21 -26.29 2.64
C GLY A 110 5.22 -25.63 3.58
N PHE A 111 5.98 -24.63 3.12
CA PHE A 111 6.99 -23.89 3.88
C PHE A 111 8.20 -24.76 4.29
N ASN A 112 8.60 -25.68 3.41
CA ASN A 112 9.75 -26.57 3.59
C ASN A 112 11.06 -25.78 3.79
N GLU A 113 11.90 -26.20 4.75
CA GLU A 113 13.17 -25.52 5.05
C GLU A 113 14.18 -25.54 3.91
N THR A 114 14.07 -26.51 2.99
CA THR A 114 14.90 -26.56 1.77
C THR A 114 14.69 -25.36 0.85
N ASN A 115 13.53 -24.71 0.94
CA ASN A 115 13.19 -23.50 0.18
C ASN A 115 13.48 -22.21 0.96
N LEU A 116 14.05 -22.29 2.16
CA LEU A 116 14.37 -21.12 2.98
C LEU A 116 15.55 -20.36 2.38
N LEU A 117 15.30 -19.10 2.01
CA LEU A 117 16.31 -18.17 1.51
C LEU A 117 16.99 -17.39 2.64
N GLY A 118 16.28 -17.19 3.76
CA GLY A 118 16.82 -16.46 4.90
C GLY A 118 15.91 -16.49 6.11
N ASN A 119 16.51 -16.43 7.29
CA ASN A 119 15.82 -16.36 8.57
C ASN A 119 16.17 -15.04 9.26
N GLY A 120 15.19 -14.16 9.41
CA GLY A 120 15.30 -12.91 10.14
C GLY A 120 14.66 -13.02 11.53
N SER A 121 14.93 -12.03 12.39
CA SER A 121 14.35 -11.96 13.74
C SER A 121 12.82 -11.97 13.78
N PHE A 122 12.18 -11.50 12.71
CA PHE A 122 10.73 -11.28 12.65
C PHE A 122 10.04 -12.11 11.56
N CYS A 123 10.81 -12.76 10.69
CA CYS A 123 10.28 -13.37 9.49
C CYS A 123 11.20 -14.46 8.93
N LYS A 124 10.61 -15.38 8.17
CA LYS A 124 11.32 -16.32 7.30
C LYS A 124 11.04 -15.98 5.85
N VAL A 125 12.05 -16.04 5.00
CA VAL A 125 11.92 -15.78 3.56
C VAL A 125 12.08 -17.08 2.81
N TYR A 126 11.09 -17.45 2.01
CA TYR A 126 11.06 -18.68 1.22
C TYR A 126 11.09 -18.37 -0.27
N LYS A 127 11.75 -19.22 -1.04
CA LYS A 127 11.61 -19.26 -2.51
C LYS A 127 10.38 -20.08 -2.87
N GLY A 128 9.62 -19.63 -3.85
CA GLY A 128 8.51 -20.40 -4.40
C GLY A 128 8.41 -20.32 -5.91
N ILE A 129 7.70 -21.29 -6.49
CA ILE A 129 7.47 -21.40 -7.92
C ILE A 129 5.98 -21.64 -8.17
N LEU A 130 5.32 -20.69 -8.83
CA LEU A 130 3.92 -20.86 -9.24
C LEU A 130 3.81 -21.90 -10.37
N LYS A 131 2.60 -22.42 -10.61
CA LYS A 131 2.35 -23.45 -11.65
C LYS A 131 2.71 -22.98 -13.06
N ASP A 132 2.69 -21.67 -13.31
CA ASP A 132 3.09 -21.07 -14.57
C ASP A 132 4.61 -20.86 -14.71
N GLY A 133 5.40 -21.27 -13.71
CA GLY A 133 6.85 -21.12 -13.66
C GLY A 133 7.34 -19.81 -13.04
N THR A 134 6.44 -18.91 -12.62
CA THR A 134 6.83 -17.63 -12.02
C THR A 134 7.51 -17.86 -10.66
N LEU A 135 8.75 -17.36 -10.54
CA LEU A 135 9.51 -17.39 -9.29
C LEU A 135 9.12 -16.22 -8.37
N PHE A 136 9.00 -16.50 -7.08
CA PHE A 136 8.76 -15.46 -6.06
C PHE A 136 9.54 -15.70 -4.78
N ALA A 137 9.65 -14.64 -3.97
CA ALA A 137 10.08 -14.71 -2.58
C ALA A 137 8.89 -14.43 -1.67
N ALA A 138 8.57 -15.36 -0.77
CA ALA A 138 7.55 -15.20 0.26
C ALA A 138 8.21 -14.88 1.60
N LYS A 139 8.04 -13.64 2.07
CA LYS A 139 8.46 -13.22 3.40
C LYS A 139 7.30 -13.43 4.38
N VAL A 140 7.42 -14.43 5.22
CA VAL A 140 6.41 -14.90 6.17
C VAL A 140 6.76 -14.37 7.55
N PHE A 141 5.84 -13.67 8.21
CA PHE A 141 6.09 -12.99 9.48
C PHE A 141 5.62 -13.85 10.65
N ASN A 142 6.34 -13.76 11.77
CA ASN A 142 5.93 -14.43 13.00
C ASN A 142 4.74 -13.69 13.63
N VAL A 143 3.54 -14.25 13.49
CA VAL A 143 2.30 -13.63 14.00
C VAL A 143 2.19 -13.60 15.52
N GLN A 144 2.99 -14.41 16.24
CA GLN A 144 3.00 -14.45 17.70
C GLN A 144 3.79 -13.28 18.31
N LEU A 145 4.51 -12.52 17.50
CA LEU A 145 5.40 -11.46 17.95
C LEU A 145 4.89 -10.10 17.46
N GLU A 146 4.45 -9.24 18.38
CA GLU A 146 3.91 -7.92 18.03
C GLU A 146 4.88 -7.06 17.22
N SER A 147 6.20 -7.14 17.50
CA SER A 147 7.21 -6.42 16.73
C SER A 147 7.31 -6.92 15.29
N ALA A 148 7.06 -8.20 15.02
CA ALA A 148 6.98 -8.75 13.67
C ALA A 148 5.70 -8.32 12.94
N LEU A 149 4.57 -8.25 13.64
CA LEU A 149 3.33 -7.68 13.09
C LEU A 149 3.53 -6.22 12.69
N ARG A 150 4.21 -5.44 13.54
CA ARG A 150 4.59 -4.05 13.24
C ARG A 150 5.52 -3.97 12.03
N SER A 151 6.50 -4.86 11.92
CA SER A 151 7.40 -4.94 10.75
C SER A 151 6.63 -5.26 9.47
N PHE A 152 5.71 -6.23 9.51
CA PHE A 152 4.84 -6.59 8.38
C PHE A 152 4.02 -5.38 7.91
N ASP A 153 3.44 -4.67 8.86
CA ASP A 153 2.60 -3.52 8.60
C ASP A 153 3.38 -2.40 7.91
N ILE A 154 4.58 -2.08 8.42
CA ILE A 154 5.50 -1.10 7.83
C ILE A 154 5.91 -1.53 6.42
N GLU A 155 6.28 -2.79 6.22
CA GLU A 155 6.75 -3.28 4.93
C GLU A 155 5.64 -3.34 3.86
N CYS A 156 4.44 -3.79 4.23
CA CYS A 156 3.28 -3.77 3.33
C CYS A 156 2.94 -2.35 2.91
N GLU A 157 3.03 -1.43 3.86
CA GLU A 157 2.91 -0.02 3.57
C GLU A 157 4.04 0.33 2.57
N ILE A 158 5.32 0.11 2.88
CA ILE A 158 6.45 0.64 2.07
C ILE A 158 6.37 0.12 0.64
N LEU A 159 6.08 -1.15 0.50
CA LEU A 159 6.17 -1.84 -0.77
C LEU A 159 4.91 -1.66 -1.64
N ARG A 160 3.75 -1.31 -1.05
CA ARG A 160 2.59 -0.83 -1.83
C ARG A 160 2.85 0.51 -2.51
N ASN A 161 3.77 1.28 -1.96
CA ASN A 161 3.99 2.69 -2.25
C ASN A 161 5.14 2.89 -3.24
N LEU A 162 6.04 1.91 -3.34
CA LEU A 162 7.21 1.93 -4.20
C LEU A 162 6.92 1.30 -5.57
N HIS A 163 6.86 2.13 -6.61
CA HIS A 163 6.89 1.66 -8.00
C HIS A 163 8.12 2.21 -8.72
N HIS A 164 9.23 1.48 -8.68
CA HIS A 164 10.43 1.84 -9.41
C HIS A 164 10.97 0.63 -10.14
N ARG A 165 11.50 0.82 -11.36
CA ARG A 165 12.01 -0.26 -12.22
C ARG A 165 13.16 -1.09 -11.63
N ASN A 166 13.77 -0.61 -10.54
CA ASN A 166 14.90 -1.26 -9.85
C ASN A 166 14.57 -1.70 -8.41
N LEU A 167 13.29 -1.66 -7.99
CA LEU A 167 12.85 -2.13 -6.68
C LEU A 167 12.04 -3.41 -6.85
N THR A 168 12.16 -4.34 -5.91
CA THR A 168 11.42 -5.62 -5.95
C THR A 168 9.94 -5.36 -6.07
N LYS A 169 9.31 -5.86 -7.14
CA LYS A 169 7.89 -5.67 -7.35
C LYS A 169 7.10 -6.52 -6.34
N VAL A 170 6.12 -5.90 -5.67
CA VAL A 170 5.14 -6.64 -4.87
C VAL A 170 4.20 -7.37 -5.80
N ILE A 171 4.11 -8.69 -5.62
CA ILE A 171 3.15 -9.52 -6.33
C ILE A 171 1.81 -9.49 -5.57
N THR A 172 1.84 -9.77 -4.27
CA THR A 172 0.66 -9.72 -3.40
C THR A 172 1.06 -9.69 -1.92
N ASN A 173 0.13 -9.35 -1.03
CA ASN A 173 0.27 -9.54 0.41
C ASN A 173 -0.90 -10.39 0.94
N PHE A 174 -0.63 -11.13 2.01
CA PHE A 174 -1.63 -11.91 2.75
C PHE A 174 -1.63 -11.41 4.19
N SER A 175 -2.82 -11.06 4.69
CA SER A 175 -2.99 -10.63 6.07
C SER A 175 -4.29 -11.19 6.64
N ASN A 176 -4.18 -12.33 7.30
CA ASN A 176 -5.22 -12.93 8.13
C ASN A 176 -4.76 -12.92 9.60
N LEU A 177 -5.65 -13.36 10.51
CA LEU A 177 -5.33 -13.43 11.95
C LEU A 177 -4.13 -14.33 12.23
N ASP A 178 -4.07 -15.48 11.57
CA ASP A 178 -3.05 -16.51 11.85
C ASP A 178 -1.91 -16.53 10.83
N PHE A 179 -1.98 -15.68 9.79
CA PHE A 179 -1.01 -15.72 8.70
C PHE A 179 -0.77 -14.34 8.09
N LYS A 180 0.50 -13.92 8.09
CA LYS A 180 0.97 -12.69 7.46
C LYS A 180 2.17 -12.97 6.57
N ALA A 181 2.04 -12.64 5.30
CA ALA A 181 3.11 -12.82 4.34
C ALA A 181 3.10 -11.75 3.26
N LEU A 182 4.30 -11.41 2.79
CA LEU A 182 4.52 -10.53 1.66
C LEU A 182 5.14 -11.35 0.54
N VAL A 183 4.51 -11.34 -0.65
CA VAL A 183 4.99 -12.07 -1.83
C VAL A 183 5.58 -11.07 -2.82
N LEU A 184 6.85 -11.27 -3.12
CA LEU A 184 7.69 -10.40 -3.91
C LEU A 184 8.23 -11.14 -5.13
N GLU A 185 8.57 -10.39 -6.17
CA GLU A 185 9.38 -10.91 -7.27
C GLU A 185 10.71 -11.46 -6.75
N TYR A 186 11.10 -12.65 -7.22
CA TYR A 186 12.36 -13.25 -6.80
C TYR A 186 13.55 -12.55 -7.46
N MET A 187 14.51 -12.09 -6.66
CA MET A 187 15.78 -11.54 -7.15
C MET A 187 16.86 -12.64 -7.20
N PRO A 188 17.27 -13.11 -8.39
CA PRO A 188 18.19 -14.23 -8.52
C PRO A 188 19.61 -13.93 -8.02
N ASN A 189 20.02 -12.67 -7.98
CA ASN A 189 21.36 -12.25 -7.56
C ASN A 189 21.48 -12.00 -6.04
N GLY A 190 20.41 -12.21 -5.27
CA GLY A 190 20.43 -12.10 -3.80
C GLY A 190 20.67 -10.67 -3.28
N THR A 191 21.00 -10.56 -1.99
CA THR A 191 21.35 -9.31 -1.30
C THR A 191 22.76 -8.85 -1.63
N LEU A 192 23.01 -7.54 -1.56
CA LEU A 192 24.31 -6.93 -1.90
C LEU A 192 25.39 -7.13 -0.81
N ASP A 193 25.02 -7.64 0.36
CA ASP A 193 25.94 -7.84 1.49
C ASP A 193 26.84 -9.05 1.22
N LYS A 194 28.10 -8.77 0.88
CA LYS A 194 29.24 -9.70 0.93
C LYS A 194 30.25 -9.21 1.94
#